data_AF-A0A942KQ91-F1
#
_entry.id   AF-A0A942KQ91-F1
#
_cell.length_a   1.000
_cell.length_b   1.000
_cell.length_c   1.000
_cell.angle_alpha   90.00
_cell.angle_beta   90.00
_cell.angle_gamma   90.00
#
_symmetry.space_group_name_H-M   'P 1'
#
loop_
_entity.id
_entity.type
_entity.pdbx_description
1 polymer ?
#
loop_
_entity_poly.entity_id
_entity_poly.type
_entity_poly.pdbx_seq_one_letter_code
_entity_poly.pdbx_strand_id
1 'polypeptide(L)'
;MYKHHERQMIMPEDFYMPFGGKLDPNNRWCKLAAMIPWADAEDKYKKHFGRKNGQTAYSVRVALGSLIIQQQKGLSDRDLVEDISENPYLQYFIGYSGFSFKKPFDPSMMVHFRKRLGVDIINEINELIATKSAKPKDKDPDSDPPGGSGSPESSNKKAVPNSEENAGTLILDATCAPADIHYPTDLWLLNEAREALEEIIDVLH
;
A
#
# COMPACT_ATOMS: atom_id res chain seq x y z
N MET A 1 -29.42 5.69 -4.09
CA MET A 1 -29.52 4.40 -3.36
C MET A 1 -28.18 3.67 -3.42
N TYR A 2 -27.66 3.13 -2.32
CA TYR A 2 -26.46 2.28 -2.38
C TYR A 2 -26.89 0.80 -2.33
N LYS A 3 -26.53 0.00 -3.32
CA LYS A 3 -26.80 -1.45 -3.33
C LYS A 3 -25.58 -2.16 -2.76
N HIS A 4 -25.76 -2.78 -1.60
CA HIS A 4 -24.78 -3.71 -1.06
C HIS A 4 -24.62 -4.89 -2.03
N HIS A 5 -23.40 -5.19 -2.45
CA HIS A 5 -23.12 -6.44 -3.16
C HIS A 5 -22.43 -7.38 -2.18
N GLU A 6 -23.19 -8.31 -1.61
CA GLU A 6 -22.69 -9.33 -0.67
C GLU A 6 -21.57 -10.21 -1.27
N ARG A 7 -21.39 -10.18 -2.60
CA ARG A 7 -20.33 -10.88 -3.34
C ARG A 7 -19.45 -9.89 -4.09
N GLN A 8 -18.67 -9.09 -3.37
CA GLN A 8 -17.71 -8.18 -4.01
C GLN A 8 -16.49 -8.88 -4.61
N MET A 9 -16.22 -10.11 -4.19
CA MET A 9 -15.12 -10.94 -4.68
C MET A 9 -15.70 -12.02 -5.58
N ILE A 10 -15.34 -11.94 -6.86
CA ILE A 10 -15.53 -13.02 -7.83
C ILE A 10 -14.18 -13.70 -7.95
N MET A 11 -14.13 -15.02 -8.04
CA MET A 11 -12.85 -15.70 -8.25
C MET A 11 -12.30 -15.32 -9.63
N PRO A 12 -10.98 -15.16 -9.82
CA PRO A 12 -10.41 -14.85 -11.14
C PRO A 12 -10.84 -15.84 -12.23
N GLU A 13 -11.17 -17.07 -11.82
CA GLU A 13 -11.62 -18.16 -12.69
C GLU A 13 -13.07 -18.03 -13.13
N ASP A 14 -13.90 -17.31 -12.37
CA ASP A 14 -15.32 -17.10 -12.64
C ASP A 14 -15.58 -15.81 -13.45
N PHE A 15 -14.51 -15.05 -13.76
CA PHE A 15 -14.63 -13.85 -14.56
C PHE A 15 -14.96 -14.19 -16.02
N TYR A 16 -16.11 -13.69 -16.49
CA TYR A 16 -16.57 -14.01 -17.83
C TYR A 16 -15.76 -13.25 -18.90
N MET A 17 -15.05 -13.98 -19.75
CA MET A 17 -14.32 -13.44 -20.90
C MET A 17 -15.02 -13.87 -22.21
N PRO A 18 -15.37 -12.94 -23.11
CA PRO A 18 -16.14 -13.26 -24.32
C PRO A 18 -15.40 -14.18 -25.30
N PHE A 19 -14.07 -14.23 -25.22
CA PHE A 19 -13.22 -15.05 -26.09
C PHE A 19 -12.79 -16.39 -25.44
N GLY A 20 -13.32 -16.70 -24.25
CA GLY A 20 -12.85 -17.82 -23.43
C GLY A 20 -11.53 -17.50 -22.70
N GLY A 21 -11.14 -18.38 -21.78
CA GLY A 21 -9.96 -18.23 -20.92
C GLY A 21 -10.31 -17.79 -19.49
N LYS A 22 -9.36 -18.04 -18.57
CA LYS A 22 -9.42 -17.61 -17.16
C LYS A 22 -8.39 -16.49 -16.96
N LEU A 23 -8.64 -15.58 -16.01
CA LEU A 23 -7.62 -14.62 -15.60
C LEU A 23 -6.50 -15.35 -14.85
N ASP A 24 -5.26 -14.96 -15.11
CA ASP A 24 -4.12 -15.47 -14.32
C ASP A 24 -4.24 -14.99 -12.87
N PRO A 25 -4.39 -15.90 -11.89
CA PRO A 25 -4.42 -15.52 -10.46
C PRO A 25 -3.10 -14.90 -10.00
N ASN A 26 -2.01 -15.21 -10.71
CA ASN A 26 -0.67 -14.72 -10.40
C ASN A 26 -0.44 -13.25 -10.82
N ASN A 27 -1.35 -12.66 -11.59
CA ASN A 27 -1.25 -11.27 -12.01
C ASN A 27 -1.27 -10.33 -10.79
N ARG A 28 -0.48 -9.24 -10.86
CA ARG A 28 -0.40 -8.22 -9.80
C ARG A 28 -1.78 -7.71 -9.36
N TRP A 29 -2.71 -7.50 -10.30
CA TRP A 29 -4.03 -6.94 -9.99
C TRP A 29 -4.92 -7.96 -9.26
N CYS A 30 -4.83 -9.23 -9.63
CA CYS A 30 -5.54 -10.32 -8.95
C CYS A 30 -5.04 -10.48 -7.50
N LYS A 31 -3.72 -10.41 -7.30
CA LYS A 31 -3.11 -10.44 -5.96
C LYS A 31 -3.50 -9.22 -5.12
N LEU A 32 -3.45 -8.02 -5.70
CA LEU A 32 -3.89 -6.79 -5.03
C LEU A 32 -5.36 -6.85 -4.63
N ALA A 33 -6.22 -7.35 -5.52
CA ALA A 33 -7.64 -7.57 -5.22
C ALA A 33 -7.86 -8.51 -4.03
N ALA A 34 -7.02 -9.55 -3.89
CA ALA A 34 -7.10 -10.50 -2.77
C ALA A 34 -6.63 -9.90 -1.42
N MET A 35 -5.65 -8.99 -1.44
CA MET A 35 -5.09 -8.38 -0.22
C MET A 35 -6.01 -7.32 0.40
N ILE A 36 -6.79 -6.60 -0.42
CA ILE A 36 -7.62 -5.49 0.05
C ILE A 36 -8.89 -6.02 0.75
N PRO A 37 -9.18 -5.60 2.00
CA PRO A 37 -10.38 -6.00 2.71
C PRO A 37 -11.61 -5.20 2.25
N TRP A 38 -12.17 -5.59 1.10
CA TRP A 38 -13.25 -4.84 0.44
C TRP A 38 -14.54 -4.74 1.27
N ALA A 39 -14.89 -5.77 2.04
CA ALA A 39 -16.09 -5.77 2.89
C ALA A 39 -16.03 -4.68 3.98
N ASP A 40 -14.91 -4.59 4.68
CA ASP A 40 -14.71 -3.58 5.74
C ASP A 40 -14.70 -2.16 5.14
N ALA A 41 -14.09 -1.99 3.97
CA ALA A 41 -14.08 -0.73 3.24
C ALA A 41 -15.51 -0.33 2.79
N GLU A 42 -16.33 -1.30 2.39
CA GLU A 42 -17.73 -1.08 2.04
C GLU A 42 -18.57 -0.62 3.21
N ASP A 43 -18.41 -1.22 4.39
CA ASP A 43 -19.16 -0.83 5.58
C ASP A 43 -18.84 0.60 6.03
N LYS A 44 -17.59 1.02 5.87
CA LYS A 44 -17.20 2.42 6.10
C LYS A 44 -17.81 3.36 5.07
N TYR A 45 -17.72 3.02 3.79
CA TYR A 45 -18.24 3.87 2.71
C TYR A 45 -19.77 4.02 2.75
N LYS A 46 -20.51 2.98 3.12
CA LYS A 46 -21.97 3.04 3.28
C LYS A 46 -22.41 4.16 4.24
N LYS A 47 -21.65 4.39 5.32
CA LYS A 47 -21.97 5.41 6.33
C LYS A 47 -21.99 6.83 5.76
N HIS A 48 -21.25 7.07 4.67
CA HIS A 48 -21.19 8.38 4.01
C HIS A 48 -22.36 8.64 3.04
N PHE A 49 -23.24 7.67 2.80
CA PHE A 49 -24.45 7.91 2.01
C PHE A 49 -25.61 8.39 2.88
N GLY A 50 -26.15 9.56 2.55
CA GLY A 50 -27.40 10.07 3.11
C GLY A 50 -28.64 9.27 2.67
N ARG A 51 -29.82 9.69 3.18
CA ARG A 51 -31.12 9.01 2.95
C ARG A 51 -31.42 8.73 1.47
N LYS A 52 -32.24 7.69 1.27
CA LYS A 52 -32.54 6.90 0.05
C LYS A 52 -33.16 7.66 -1.16
N ASN A 53 -32.77 8.90 -1.47
CA ASN A 53 -33.31 9.63 -2.62
C ASN A 53 -32.20 9.87 -3.67
N GLY A 54 -32.36 9.31 -4.88
CA GLY A 54 -31.48 9.55 -6.02
C GLY A 54 -30.81 8.31 -6.63
N GLN A 55 -30.00 8.56 -7.66
CA GLN A 55 -29.30 7.58 -8.50
C GLN A 55 -28.58 6.49 -7.70
N THR A 56 -28.49 5.28 -8.27
CA THR A 56 -27.75 4.17 -7.65
C THR A 56 -26.26 4.53 -7.60
N ALA A 57 -25.68 4.55 -6.41
CA ALA A 57 -24.27 4.84 -6.24
C ALA A 57 -23.41 3.65 -6.66
N TYR A 58 -22.25 3.92 -7.24
CA TYR A 58 -21.23 2.91 -7.54
C TYR A 58 -20.71 2.26 -6.27
N SER A 59 -20.32 0.99 -6.36
CA SER A 59 -19.74 0.22 -5.24
C SER A 59 -18.39 0.80 -4.81
N VAL A 60 -17.98 0.52 -3.56
CA VAL A 60 -16.63 0.88 -3.09
C VAL A 60 -15.56 0.34 -3.99
N ARG A 61 -15.71 -0.90 -4.43
CA ARG A 61 -14.71 -1.56 -5.25
C ARG A 61 -14.42 -0.79 -6.54
N VAL A 62 -15.47 -0.21 -7.13
CA VAL A 62 -15.30 0.65 -8.31
C VAL A 62 -14.60 1.95 -7.95
N ALA A 63 -15.06 2.63 -6.89
CA ALA A 63 -14.54 3.94 -6.51
C ALA A 63 -13.09 3.87 -5.99
N LEU A 64 -12.83 2.99 -5.02
CA LEU A 64 -11.51 2.79 -4.45
C LEU A 64 -10.57 2.12 -5.44
N GLY A 65 -11.05 1.12 -6.18
CA GLY A 65 -10.24 0.41 -7.18
C GLY A 65 -9.74 1.33 -8.29
N SER A 66 -10.60 2.23 -8.80
CA SER A 66 -10.18 3.23 -9.79
C SER A 66 -9.15 4.21 -9.23
N LEU A 67 -9.31 4.71 -8.00
CA LEU A 67 -8.31 5.59 -7.38
C LEU A 67 -6.94 4.90 -7.22
N ILE A 68 -6.93 3.63 -6.82
CA ILE A 68 -5.69 2.85 -6.70
C ILE A 68 -5.03 2.68 -8.07
N ILE A 69 -5.79 2.30 -9.10
CA ILE A 69 -5.27 2.17 -10.47
C ILE A 69 -4.69 3.50 -10.96
N GLN A 70 -5.40 4.61 -10.69
CA GLN A 70 -4.96 5.94 -11.07
C GLN A 70 -3.59 6.26 -10.48
N GLN A 71 -3.44 6.08 -9.17
CA GLN A 71 -2.21 6.40 -8.46
C GLN A 71 -1.06 5.49 -8.87
N GLN A 72 -1.33 4.21 -9.12
CA GLN A 72 -0.29 3.23 -9.46
C GLN A 72 0.21 3.38 -10.89
N LYS A 73 -0.63 3.81 -11.84
CA LYS A 73 -0.25 4.03 -13.24
C LYS A 73 0.09 5.48 -13.57
N GLY A 74 -0.27 6.45 -12.72
CA GLY A 74 -0.04 7.87 -12.97
C GLY A 74 -0.86 8.44 -14.13
N LEU A 75 -2.07 7.93 -14.35
CA LEU A 75 -2.93 8.28 -15.50
C LEU A 75 -3.86 9.45 -15.22
N SER A 76 -4.28 10.16 -16.28
CA SER A 76 -5.36 11.14 -16.19
C SER A 76 -6.72 10.47 -15.95
N ASP A 77 -7.69 11.23 -15.45
CA ASP A 77 -9.06 10.73 -15.21
C ASP A 77 -9.71 10.14 -16.48
N ARG A 78 -9.37 10.67 -17.68
CA ARG A 78 -9.90 10.18 -18.96
C ARG A 78 -9.19 8.91 -19.42
N ASP A 79 -7.86 8.93 -19.39
CA ASP A 79 -7.04 7.79 -19.84
C ASP A 79 -7.28 6.56 -18.98
N LEU A 80 -7.52 6.76 -17.67
CA LEU A 80 -7.89 5.68 -16.76
C LEU A 80 -9.17 4.96 -17.19
N VAL A 81 -10.19 5.69 -17.62
CA VAL A 81 -11.47 5.08 -18.04
C VAL A 81 -11.27 4.25 -19.31
N GLU A 82 -10.42 4.72 -20.21
CA GLU A 82 -10.08 4.02 -21.45
C GLU A 82 -9.26 2.76 -21.18
N ASP A 83 -8.21 2.88 -20.36
CA ASP A 83 -7.35 1.77 -19.94
C ASP A 83 -8.14 0.68 -19.18
N ILE A 84 -9.11 1.06 -18.34
CA ILE A 84 -10.02 0.08 -17.70
C ILE A 84 -10.89 -0.62 -18.75
N SER A 85 -11.38 0.11 -19.76
CA SER A 85 -12.21 -0.50 -20.82
C SER A 85 -11.41 -1.46 -21.71
N GLU A 86 -10.11 -1.22 -21.87
CA GLU A 86 -9.20 -2.04 -22.67
C GLU A 86 -8.70 -3.28 -21.92
N ASN A 87 -8.53 -3.19 -20.59
CA ASN A 87 -7.84 -4.22 -19.83
C ASN A 87 -8.78 -5.08 -18.94
N PRO A 88 -8.91 -6.39 -19.21
CA PRO A 88 -9.72 -7.31 -18.40
C PRO A 88 -9.31 -7.40 -16.92
N TYR A 89 -8.00 -7.33 -16.62
CA TYR A 89 -7.51 -7.42 -15.24
C TYR A 89 -7.95 -6.22 -14.39
N LEU A 90 -8.05 -5.03 -15.01
CA LEU A 90 -8.50 -3.82 -14.32
C LEU A 90 -10.01 -3.88 -14.05
N GLN A 91 -10.79 -4.39 -14.99
CA GLN A 91 -12.23 -4.60 -14.78
C GLN A 91 -12.50 -5.61 -13.65
N TYR A 92 -11.71 -6.69 -13.60
CA TYR A 92 -11.75 -7.64 -12.49
C TYR A 92 -11.40 -6.98 -11.16
N PHE A 93 -10.34 -6.17 -11.10
CA PHE A 93 -9.91 -5.47 -9.89
C PHE A 93 -11.00 -4.52 -9.35
N ILE A 94 -11.69 -3.82 -10.25
CA ILE A 94 -12.79 -2.89 -9.96
C ILE A 94 -14.08 -3.62 -9.54
N GLY A 95 -14.19 -4.93 -9.77
CA GLY A 95 -15.29 -5.77 -9.31
C GLY A 95 -16.36 -6.06 -10.36
N TYR A 96 -16.05 -5.97 -11.65
CA TYR A 96 -16.94 -6.46 -12.69
C TYR A 96 -16.94 -8.00 -12.76
N SER A 97 -18.09 -8.57 -13.11
CA SER A 97 -18.25 -10.03 -13.26
C SER A 97 -17.76 -10.58 -14.61
N GLY A 98 -17.55 -9.70 -15.58
CA GLY A 98 -17.07 -10.09 -16.88
C GLY A 98 -16.58 -8.89 -17.67
N PHE A 99 -15.85 -9.18 -18.75
CA PHE A 99 -15.28 -8.16 -19.60
C PHE A 99 -16.36 -7.46 -20.43
N SER A 100 -16.35 -6.14 -20.41
CA SER A 100 -17.22 -5.31 -21.24
C SER A 100 -16.39 -4.27 -22.00
N PHE A 101 -16.75 -4.07 -23.27
CA PHE A 101 -16.18 -3.01 -24.12
C PHE A 101 -16.76 -1.62 -23.81
N LYS A 102 -17.80 -1.54 -22.96
CA LYS A 102 -18.41 -0.26 -22.60
C LYS A 102 -17.61 0.43 -21.52
N LYS A 103 -17.48 1.75 -21.62
CA LYS A 103 -16.84 2.57 -20.59
C LYS A 103 -17.54 2.34 -19.24
N PRO A 104 -16.80 2.06 -18.15
CA PRO A 104 -17.38 1.69 -16.87
C PRO A 104 -18.16 2.83 -16.19
N PHE A 105 -17.66 4.06 -16.33
CA PHE A 105 -18.26 5.29 -15.82
C PHE A 105 -17.73 6.50 -16.61
N ASP A 106 -18.38 7.65 -16.45
CA ASP A 106 -17.90 8.91 -17.03
C ASP A 106 -16.70 9.44 -16.23
N PRO A 107 -15.62 9.94 -16.87
CA PRO A 107 -14.43 10.48 -16.19
C PRO A 107 -14.74 11.49 -15.07
N SER A 108 -15.83 12.27 -15.20
CA SER A 108 -16.27 13.23 -14.18
C SER A 108 -16.58 12.57 -12.83
N MET A 109 -16.89 11.26 -12.81
CA MET A 109 -17.12 10.49 -11.58
C MET A 109 -15.86 10.38 -10.71
N MET A 110 -14.65 10.49 -11.28
CA MET A 110 -13.40 10.49 -10.51
C MET A 110 -13.34 11.62 -9.49
N VAL A 111 -13.81 12.81 -9.87
CA VAL A 111 -13.90 13.95 -8.96
C VAL A 111 -14.85 13.64 -7.79
N HIS A 112 -15.96 12.98 -8.06
CA HIS A 112 -16.90 12.58 -7.02
C HIS A 112 -16.34 11.47 -6.12
N PHE A 113 -15.59 10.51 -6.67
CA PHE A 113 -14.96 9.47 -5.87
C PHE A 113 -13.90 10.05 -4.94
N ARG A 114 -13.03 10.95 -5.41
CA ARG A 114 -12.04 11.65 -4.56
C ARG A 114 -12.69 12.48 -3.45
N LYS A 115 -13.78 13.20 -3.76
CA LYS A 115 -14.49 13.99 -2.74
C LYS A 115 -15.18 13.12 -1.69
N ARG A 116 -15.61 11.91 -2.06
CA ARG A 116 -16.33 10.99 -1.16
C ARG A 116 -15.38 10.11 -0.36
N LEU A 117 -14.35 9.58 -1.00
CA LEU A 117 -13.25 8.87 -0.38
C LEU A 117 -12.24 9.90 0.10
N GLY A 118 -12.60 10.58 1.18
CA GLY A 118 -11.72 11.55 1.84
C GLY A 118 -10.42 10.89 2.33
N VAL A 119 -9.45 11.74 2.66
CA VAL A 119 -8.13 11.32 3.15
C VAL A 119 -8.25 10.39 4.36
N ASP A 120 -9.21 10.67 5.25
CA ASP A 120 -9.46 9.89 6.46
C ASP A 120 -9.85 8.43 6.14
N ILE A 121 -10.76 8.23 5.18
CA ILE A 121 -11.22 6.89 4.79
C ILE A 121 -10.08 6.11 4.13
N ILE A 122 -9.28 6.77 3.30
CA ILE A 122 -8.14 6.15 2.63
C ILE A 122 -7.08 5.72 3.66
N ASN A 123 -6.76 6.60 4.61
CA ASN A 123 -5.81 6.31 5.68
C ASN A 123 -6.31 5.16 6.56
N GLU A 124 -7.59 5.18 6.95
CA GLU A 124 -8.21 4.10 7.71
C GLU A 124 -8.18 2.75 6.96
N ILE A 125 -8.41 2.75 5.65
CA ILE A 125 -8.31 1.53 4.84
C ILE A 125 -6.85 1.06 4.76
N ASN A 126 -5.90 1.99 4.65
CA ASN A 126 -4.48 1.68 4.63
C ASN A 126 -4.03 1.03 5.96
N GLU A 127 -4.48 1.56 7.10
CA GLU A 127 -4.24 0.96 8.41
C GLU A 127 -4.85 -0.44 8.53
N LEU A 128 -6.06 -0.65 7.99
CA LEU A 128 -6.69 -1.98 7.95
C LEU A 128 -5.89 -2.97 7.09
N ILE A 129 -5.32 -2.52 5.97
CA ILE A 129 -4.46 -3.35 5.12
C ILE A 129 -3.15 -3.69 5.85
N ALA A 130 -2.53 -2.71 6.52
CA ALA A 130 -1.30 -2.90 7.27
C ALA A 130 -1.49 -3.88 8.44
N THR A 131 -2.55 -3.72 9.22
CA THR A 131 -2.86 -4.62 10.36
C THR A 131 -3.20 -6.04 9.92
N LYS A 132 -3.86 -6.23 8.78
CA LYS A 132 -4.12 -7.58 8.24
C LYS A 132 -2.89 -8.21 7.62
N SER A 133 -2.00 -7.42 7.00
CA SER A 133 -0.73 -7.91 6.45
C SER A 133 0.28 -8.25 7.55
N ALA A 134 0.23 -7.54 8.68
CA ALA A 134 1.10 -7.76 9.85
C ALA A 134 0.64 -8.89 10.77
N LYS A 135 -0.54 -9.49 10.56
CA LYS A 135 -0.93 -10.73 11.23
C LYS A 135 -0.35 -11.91 10.43
N PRO A 136 0.79 -12.51 10.84
CA PRO A 136 1.23 -13.75 10.23
C PRO A 136 0.15 -14.81 10.45
N LYS A 137 0.03 -15.71 9.47
CA LYS A 137 -0.79 -16.92 9.58
C LYS A 137 -0.16 -17.86 10.62
N ASP A 138 -0.40 -17.61 11.90
CA ASP A 138 -0.11 -18.59 12.96
C ASP A 138 -1.37 -18.82 13.76
N LYS A 139 -2.14 -19.83 13.34
CA LYS A 139 -3.03 -20.61 14.20
C LYS A 139 -3.05 -22.04 13.67
N ASP A 140 -1.95 -22.75 13.90
CA ASP A 140 -2.02 -24.18 14.11
C ASP A 140 -2.82 -24.40 15.42
N PRO A 141 -3.91 -25.18 15.42
CA PRO A 141 -4.59 -25.55 16.63
C PRO A 141 -4.02 -26.89 17.09
N ASP A 142 -3.16 -26.91 18.10
CA ASP A 142 -3.12 -28.03 19.04
C ASP A 142 -2.35 -27.69 20.33
N SER A 143 -3.11 -27.72 21.42
CA SER A 143 -2.80 -28.37 22.70
C SER A 143 -1.80 -27.75 23.70
N ASP A 144 -2.40 -27.09 24.70
CA ASP A 144 -2.17 -27.16 26.16
C ASP A 144 -1.22 -26.20 26.92
N PRO A 145 -1.59 -25.82 28.19
CA PRO A 145 -1.12 -24.61 28.87
C PRO A 145 0.03 -24.84 29.88
N PRO A 146 0.70 -23.77 30.36
CA PRO A 146 1.92 -23.88 31.15
C PRO A 146 1.63 -24.16 32.63
N GLY A 147 2.24 -25.20 33.19
CA GLY A 147 2.13 -25.57 34.60
C GLY A 147 3.47 -25.89 35.26
N GLY A 148 3.92 -25.00 36.14
CA GLY A 148 4.46 -25.34 37.47
C GLY A 148 5.82 -26.03 37.63
N SER A 149 6.80 -25.24 38.09
CA SER A 149 7.68 -25.48 39.27
C SER A 149 8.54 -26.76 39.39
N GLY A 150 9.86 -26.56 39.52
CA GLY A 150 10.79 -27.55 40.11
C GLY A 150 12.27 -27.34 39.73
N SER A 151 13.03 -26.61 40.56
CA SER A 151 14.52 -26.48 40.51
C SER A 151 15.24 -27.76 41.00
N PRO A 152 16.57 -27.81 41.26
CA PRO A 152 17.76 -27.07 40.77
C PRO A 152 18.94 -28.00 40.36
N GLU A 153 20.03 -27.45 39.77
CA GLU A 153 21.46 -27.78 39.97
C GLU A 153 22.29 -27.35 38.74
N SER A 154 23.07 -26.26 38.84
CA SER A 154 24.48 -26.22 39.25
C SER A 154 25.48 -26.56 38.12
N SER A 155 25.98 -25.52 37.44
CA SER A 155 27.43 -25.34 37.28
C SER A 155 27.77 -23.91 36.87
N ASN A 156 28.54 -23.28 37.74
CA ASN A 156 29.01 -21.90 37.74
C ASN A 156 30.36 -21.83 36.99
N LYS A 157 30.52 -20.92 36.01
CA LYS A 157 31.82 -20.30 35.67
C LYS A 157 31.63 -18.83 35.27
N LYS A 158 32.25 -17.96 36.05
CA LYS A 158 32.31 -16.49 35.95
C LYS A 158 33.32 -16.01 34.90
N ALA A 159 33.02 -14.82 34.34
CA ALA A 159 33.90 -13.69 33.91
C ALA A 159 35.00 -13.98 32.87
N VAL A 160 35.25 -13.14 31.84
CA VAL A 160 35.62 -11.70 31.88
C VAL A 160 35.29 -11.03 30.51
N PRO A 161 34.97 -9.73 30.48
CA PRO A 161 34.62 -8.96 29.28
C PRO A 161 35.85 -8.36 28.57
N ASN A 162 35.84 -8.33 27.23
CA ASN A 162 36.39 -7.25 26.39
C ASN A 162 36.38 -7.69 24.92
N SER A 163 35.50 -7.07 24.14
CA SER A 163 35.79 -6.75 22.74
C SER A 163 35.01 -5.47 22.45
N GLU A 164 35.77 -4.42 22.18
CA GLU A 164 35.34 -3.07 21.79
C GLU A 164 33.97 -3.07 21.11
N GLU A 165 32.99 -2.40 21.70
CA GLU A 165 31.69 -2.22 21.09
C GLU A 165 31.90 -1.39 19.82
N ASN A 166 31.60 -2.00 18.67
CA ASN A 166 31.66 -1.34 17.37
C ASN A 166 30.73 -0.13 17.39
N ALA A 167 31.27 1.08 17.56
CA ALA A 167 30.52 2.33 17.55
C ALA A 167 30.16 2.76 16.12
N GLY A 168 29.63 1.83 15.32
CA GLY A 168 29.17 2.06 13.96
C GLY A 168 27.65 2.15 13.92
N THR A 169 27.12 3.19 13.28
CA THR A 169 25.68 3.35 13.05
C THR A 169 25.23 2.37 11.95
N LEU A 170 24.35 1.42 12.29
CA LEU A 170 23.83 0.44 11.33
C LEU A 170 22.64 1.03 10.58
N ILE A 171 22.79 1.27 9.27
CA ILE A 171 21.71 1.74 8.40
C ILE A 171 20.85 0.53 8.01
N LEU A 172 19.61 0.52 8.52
CA LEU A 172 18.66 -0.60 8.38
C LEU A 172 17.86 -0.58 7.07
N ASP A 173 17.89 0.52 6.32
CA ASP A 173 17.09 0.74 5.12
C ASP A 173 17.98 1.29 3.98
N ALA A 174 17.99 0.62 2.84
CA ALA A 174 18.77 1.00 1.66
C ALA A 174 18.29 2.32 1.02
N THR A 175 17.14 2.85 1.44
CA THR A 175 16.62 4.16 0.99
C THR A 175 17.07 5.35 1.87
N CYS A 176 17.66 5.08 3.04
CA CYS A 176 18.24 6.11 3.91
C CYS A 176 19.75 6.25 3.64
N ALA A 177 20.11 6.84 2.51
CA ALA A 177 21.45 7.42 2.40
C ALA A 177 21.49 8.69 3.27
N PRO A 178 22.42 8.85 4.23
CA PRO A 178 22.67 10.15 4.82
C PRO A 178 23.09 11.07 3.69
N ALA A 179 22.19 11.93 3.26
CA ALA A 179 22.52 12.96 2.30
C ALA A 179 23.33 14.01 3.07
N ASP A 180 24.65 13.88 3.06
CA ASP A 180 25.56 15.02 3.23
C ASP A 180 25.49 15.91 1.97
N ILE A 181 24.27 16.27 1.58
CA ILE A 181 23.98 17.13 0.44
C ILE A 181 23.25 18.32 1.03
N HIS A 182 24.00 19.39 1.28
CA HIS A 182 23.42 20.67 1.66
C HIS A 182 22.59 21.25 0.50
N TYR A 183 21.40 21.72 0.82
CA TYR A 183 20.40 22.29 -0.10
C TYR A 183 20.87 23.65 -0.71
N PRO A 184 20.30 24.07 -1.84
CA PRO A 184 20.86 24.06 -3.19
C PRO A 184 21.75 25.29 -3.51
N THR A 185 22.29 26.01 -2.51
CA THR A 185 23.16 27.17 -2.75
C THR A 185 24.52 26.87 -2.16
N ASP A 186 25.48 26.58 -3.03
CA ASP A 186 26.88 26.20 -2.77
C ASP A 186 27.73 27.31 -2.11
N LEU A 187 27.12 28.18 -1.29
CA LEU A 187 27.83 29.23 -0.56
C LEU A 187 28.82 28.66 0.45
N TRP A 188 28.51 27.51 1.04
CA TRP A 188 29.38 26.86 2.01
C TRP A 188 30.59 26.19 1.35
N LEU A 189 30.39 25.51 0.22
CA LEU A 189 31.46 24.92 -0.59
C LEU A 189 32.45 25.98 -1.09
N LEU A 190 31.93 27.16 -1.50
CA LEU A 190 32.78 28.30 -1.87
C LEU A 190 33.56 28.86 -0.67
N ASN A 191 32.97 28.87 0.52
CA ASN A 191 33.68 29.29 1.72
C ASN A 191 34.77 28.30 2.13
N GLU A 192 34.50 27.00 2.05
CA GLU A 192 35.49 25.94 2.32
C GLU A 192 36.65 26.01 1.32
N ALA A 193 36.35 26.20 0.03
CA ALA A 193 37.37 26.39 -1.01
C ALA A 193 38.21 27.66 -0.77
N ARG A 194 37.60 28.74 -0.25
CA ARG A 194 38.33 29.97 0.13
C ARG A 194 39.29 29.70 1.28
N GLU A 195 38.82 29.07 2.35
CA GLU A 195 39.62 28.77 3.55
C GLU A 195 40.81 27.86 3.21
N ALA A 196 40.58 26.81 2.40
CA ALA A 196 41.66 25.92 1.95
C ALA A 196 42.71 26.66 1.10
N LEU A 197 42.28 27.62 0.27
CA LEU A 197 43.19 28.40 -0.57
C LEU A 197 44.00 29.42 0.25
N GLU A 198 43.41 30.02 1.27
CA GLU A 198 44.11 30.87 2.24
C GLU A 198 45.18 30.08 3.00
N GLU A 199 44.86 28.88 3.48
CA GLU A 199 45.81 28.01 4.17
C GLU A 199 46.99 27.61 3.25
N ILE A 200 46.72 27.30 1.98
CA ILE A 200 47.77 27.00 1.00
C ILE A 200 48.69 28.21 0.76
N ILE A 201 48.12 29.42 0.68
CA ILE A 201 48.89 30.66 0.52
C ILE A 201 49.77 30.90 1.74
N ASP A 202 49.23 30.76 2.95
CA ASP A 202 49.96 30.95 4.22
C ASP A 202 51.11 29.96 4.39
N VAL A 203 51.04 28.78 3.76
CA VAL A 203 52.12 27.79 3.77
C VAL A 203 53.18 28.08 2.69
N LEU A 204 52.81 28.70 1.57
CA LEU A 204 53.69 28.95 0.43
C LEU A 204 54.44 30.30 0.49
N HIS A 205 53.98 31.26 1.30
CA HIS A 205 54.55 32.60 1.45
C HIS A 205 55.06 32.87 2.86
#